data_AF-A0A073CLI1-F1
#
_entry.id   AF-A0A073CLI1-F1
#
_cell.length_a   1.000
_cell.length_b   1.000
_cell.length_c   1.000
_cell.angle_alpha   90.00
_cell.angle_beta   90.00
_cell.angle_gamma   90.00
#
_symmetry.space_group_name_H-M   'P 1'
#
loop_
_entity.id
_entity.type
_entity.pdbx_description
1 polymer ?
#
loop_
_entity_poly.entity_id
_entity_poly.type
_entity_poly.pdbx_seq_one_letter_code
_entity_poly.pdbx_strand_id
1 'polypeptide(L)' 'MMIMEWTTEAETRLKEIPFFVRPAARKKIEKFAQELGVTQITVEVYEQAKQKFN' A
#
# COMPACT_ATOMS: atom_id res chain seq x y z
N MET A 1 11.27 12.83 1.00
CA MET A 1 10.03 12.08 0.78
C MET A 1 10.42 10.83 0.02
N MET A 2 10.60 9.69 0.70
CA MET A 2 10.91 8.44 0.01
C MET A 2 9.65 7.99 -0.73
N ILE A 3 9.70 8.01 -2.06
CA ILE A 3 8.65 7.46 -2.90
C ILE A 3 8.79 5.94 -2.81
N MET A 4 7.78 5.25 -2.28
CA MET A 4 7.76 3.79 -2.26
C MET A 4 7.46 3.28 -3.67
N GLU A 5 8.16 2.25 -4.11
CA GLU A 5 7.91 1.63 -5.42
C GLU A 5 6.71 0.70 -5.31
N TRP A 6 5.67 0.92 -6.12
CA TRP A 6 4.52 0.03 -6.15
C TRP A 6 4.62 -0.90 -7.35
N THR A 7 4.33 -2.19 -7.17
CA THR A 7 4.17 -3.07 -8.33
C THR A 7 2.86 -2.78 -9.05
N THR A 8 2.81 -3.10 -10.33
CA THR A 8 1.60 -2.95 -11.16
C THR A 8 0.39 -3.66 -10.54
N GLU A 9 0.59 -4.84 -9.92
CA GLU A 9 -0.51 -5.54 -9.25
C GLU A 9 -1.00 -4.79 -8.00
N ALA A 10 -0.08 -4.28 -7.17
CA ALA A 10 -0.44 -3.52 -5.98
C ALA A 10 -1.15 -2.20 -6.32
N GLU A 11 -0.69 -1.51 -7.38
CA GLU A 11 -1.37 -0.31 -7.88
C GLU A 11 -2.77 -0.62 -8.42
N THR A 12 -2.96 -1.78 -9.06
CA THR A 12 -4.27 -2.21 -9.55
C THR A 12 -5.23 -2.43 -8.38
N ARG A 13 -4.79 -3.10 -7.32
CA ARG A 13 -5.60 -3.23 -6.08
C ARG A 13 -5.90 -1.89 -5.43
N LEU A 14 -4.93 -0.99 -5.39
CA LEU A 14 -5.15 0.37 -4.87
C LEU A 14 -6.18 1.15 -5.70
N LYS A 15 -6.30 0.88 -7.01
CA LYS A 15 -7.30 1.51 -7.88
C LYS A 15 -8.73 1.01 -7.61
N GLU A 16 -8.91 -0.19 -7.07
CA GLU A 16 -10.23 -0.69 -6.63
C GLU A 16 -10.78 0.10 -5.44
N ILE A 17 -9.89 0.70 -4.63
CA ILE A 17 -10.28 1.58 -3.53
C ILE A 17 -10.86 2.90 -4.10
N PRO A 18 -12.02 3.36 -3.58
CA PRO A 18 -12.62 4.62 -4.00
C PRO A 18 -11.65 5.80 -3.85
N PHE A 19 -11.65 6.71 -4.83
CA PHE A 19 -10.64 7.76 -4.96
C PHE A 19 -10.50 8.66 -3.72
N PHE A 20 -11.60 8.89 -2.98
CA PHE A 20 -11.62 9.78 -1.81
C PHE A 20 -10.95 9.15 -0.56
N VAL A 21 -10.93 7.82 -0.46
CA VAL A 21 -10.20 7.10 0.61
C VAL A 21 -8.83 6.58 0.14
N ARG A 22 -8.57 6.57 -1.17
CA ARG A 22 -7.32 6.06 -1.75
C ARG A 22 -6.05 6.72 -1.19
N PRO A 23 -5.96 8.06 -1.01
CA PRO A 23 -4.77 8.68 -0.41
C PRO A 23 -4.52 8.20 1.03
N ALA A 24 -5.58 8.01 1.82
CA ALA A 24 -5.47 7.52 3.19
C ALA A 24 -5.02 6.04 3.22
N ALA A 25 -5.59 5.20 2.36
CA ALA A 25 -5.20 3.81 2.20
C ALA A 25 -3.74 3.68 1.75
N ARG A 26 -3.33 4.44 0.72
CA ARG A 26 -1.96 4.46 0.22
C ARG A 26 -0.96 4.82 1.32
N LYS A 27 -1.21 5.90 2.06
CA LYS A 27 -0.33 6.34 3.15
C LYS A 27 -0.20 5.29 4.26
N LYS A 28 -1.29 4.60 4.59
CA LYS A 28 -1.29 3.51 5.58
C LYS A 28 -0.43 2.32 5.11
N ILE A 29 -0.56 1.93 3.85
CA ILE A 29 0.21 0.82 3.25
C ILE A 29 1.68 1.20 3.13
N GLU A 30 2.01 2.43 2.71
CA GLU A 30 3.38 2.93 2.66
C GLU A 30 4.02 2.97 4.04
N LYS A 31 3.27 3.37 5.07
CA LYS A 31 3.75 3.31 6.46
C LYS A 31 4.03 1.88 6.90
N PHE A 32 3.12 0.94 6.59
CA PHE A 32 3.31 -0.47 6.90
C PHE A 32 4.55 -1.05 6.20
N ALA A 33 4.76 -0.72 4.93
CA ALA A 33 5.94 -1.12 4.17
C ALA A 33 7.23 -0.57 4.80
N GLN A 34 7.22 0.69 5.23
CA GLN A 34 8.35 1.30 5.96
C GLN A 34 8.62 0.59 7.29
N GLU A 35 7.57 0.23 8.04
CA GLU A 35 7.71 -0.53 9.30
C GLU A 35 8.27 -1.95 9.07
N LEU A 36 7.96 -2.57 7.93
CA LEU A 36 8.55 -3.84 7.50
C LEU A 36 9.99 -3.71 6.97
N GLY A 37 10.49 -2.48 6.76
CA GLY A 37 11.80 -2.24 6.15
C GLY A 37 11.86 -2.55 4.66
N VAL A 38 10.71 -2.65 3.98
CA VAL A 38 10.66 -2.89 2.53
C VAL A 38 10.49 -1.57 1.78
N THR A 39 11.14 -1.46 0.63
CA THR A 39 11.08 -0.27 -0.23
C THR A 39 10.10 -0.43 -1.39
N GLN A 40 9.65 -1.66 -1.64
CA GLN A 40 8.71 -2.03 -2.69
C GLN A 40 7.41 -2.59 -2.09
N ILE A 41 6.29 -2.07 -2.54
CA ILE A 41 4.93 -2.50 -2.18
C ILE A 41 4.46 -3.45 -3.27
N THR A 42 4.57 -4.73 -2.97
CA THR A 42 4.00 -5.82 -3.75
C THR A 42 2.54 -6.05 -3.37
N VAL A 43 1.83 -6.87 -4.15
CA VAL A 43 0.47 -7.31 -3.79
C VAL A 43 0.42 -7.97 -2.42
N GLU A 44 1.49 -8.66 -2.02
CA GLU A 44 1.58 -9.35 -0.74
C GLU A 44 1.68 -8.37 0.44
N VAL A 45 2.51 -7.32 0.30
CA VAL A 45 2.59 -6.23 1.28
C VAL A 45 1.25 -5.49 1.38
N TYR A 46 0.60 -5.25 0.24
CA TYR A 46 -0.74 -4.64 0.19
C TYR A 46 -1.77 -5.46 0.98
N GLU A 47 -1.85 -6.77 0.73
CA GLU A 47 -2.82 -7.64 1.42
C GLU A 47 -2.50 -7.77 2.91
N GLN A 48 -1.22 -7.89 3.30
CA GLN A 48 -0.81 -7.89 4.70
C GLN A 48 -1.18 -6.57 5.42
N ALA A 49 -0.94 -5.42 4.77
CA ALA A 49 -1.35 -4.14 5.31
C ALA A 49 -2.86 -4.08 5.51
N LYS A 50 -3.64 -4.52 4.51
CA LYS A 50 -5.10 -4.54 4.54
C LYS A 50 -5.66 -5.43 5.66
N GLN A 51 -5.08 -6.61 5.88
CA GLN A 51 -5.46 -7.50 7.00
C GLN A 51 -5.23 -6.84 8.37
N LYS A 52 -4.20 -6.01 8.51
CA LYS A 52 -3.89 -5.29 9.75
C LYS A 52 -4.77 -4.07 10.02
N PHE A 53 -5.52 -3.59 9.02
CA PHE A 53 -6.45 -2.46 9.16
C PHE A 53 -7.88 -2.86 9.56
N ASN A 54 -8.12 -4.15 9.80
CA ASN A 54 -9.41 -4.69 10.20
C ASN A 54 -9.59 -4.74 11.71
#